data_AF-A0A5E4HQ00-F1
#
_entry.id   AF-A0A5E4HQ00-F1
#
_cell.length_a   1.000
_cell.length_b   1.000
_cell.length_c   1.000
_cell.angle_alpha   90.00
_cell.angle_beta   90.00
_cell.angle_gamma   90.00
#
_symmetry.space_group_name_H-M   'P 1'
#
loop_
_entity.id
_entity.type
_entity.pdbx_description
1 polymer ?
#
loop_
_entity_poly.entity_id
_entity_poly.type
_entity_poly.pdbx_seq_one_letter_code
_entity_poly.pdbx_strand_id
1 'polypeptide(L)'
;MKKDFKMSCLSSRGRVALSGLVALLLVGLFAASFLVNNAIGQTTGPQNYSVVIGNAAPTLGTVACCWGASGNPNTCADSYTPAASTDYVIRCNVTATDTNGYADIVGANMSVYTDAAAEGCTADQDVCYKNTSCSLLSGSGTTVTVSCGYTNIKYFADASSTWNSKIYVWDNAPASANAIDSALTIADLVAMTQSATLGFGSMNVGDTGSANFPGKVNESATTTNTGNVNVNISVTAPAQMVCSTTGNIGVGNITGNTTAGGTFPSSCKLVASTTIGKTDCPMFGIDLADQEDTTVTVTAKTYWGISIPAGVRGTCWADTVFNAIKA
;
A
#
# COMPACT_ATOMS: atom_id res chain seq x y z
N MET A 1 42.62 32.38 -78.65
CA MET A 1 42.11 33.03 -77.42
C MET A 1 43.33 33.43 -76.61
N LYS A 2 43.95 34.61 -76.79
CA LYS A 2 43.52 35.96 -76.37
C LYS A 2 43.01 35.99 -74.93
N LYS A 3 43.88 36.42 -74.01
CA LYS A 3 43.58 37.49 -73.05
C LYS A 3 44.89 38.16 -72.63
N ASP A 4 45.07 39.35 -73.18
CA ASP A 4 46.15 40.30 -72.93
C ASP A 4 46.04 40.88 -71.52
N PHE A 5 47.16 40.98 -70.80
CA PHE A 5 47.31 41.90 -69.67
C PHE A 5 48.55 42.76 -69.93
N LYS A 6 48.30 44.03 -70.26
CA LYS A 6 49.31 45.07 -70.52
C LYS A 6 50.03 45.44 -69.22
N MET A 7 51.35 45.35 -69.26
CA MET A 7 52.24 45.88 -68.23
C MET A 7 52.90 47.15 -68.78
N SER A 8 52.54 48.31 -68.22
CA SER A 8 53.09 49.62 -68.59
C SER A 8 54.29 49.94 -67.72
N CYS A 9 55.41 50.19 -68.38
CA CYS A 9 56.67 50.65 -67.82
C CYS A 9 56.53 52.07 -67.25
N LEU A 10 56.98 52.31 -66.02
CA LEU A 10 57.22 53.65 -65.49
C LEU A 10 58.61 53.69 -64.86
N SER A 11 59.47 54.47 -65.52
CA SER A 11 60.82 54.81 -65.10
C SER A 11 60.80 55.67 -63.84
N SER A 12 61.73 55.46 -62.92
CA SER A 12 62.08 56.47 -61.93
C SER A 12 63.54 56.27 -61.48
N ARG A 13 64.42 57.06 -62.11
CA ARG A 13 65.75 57.35 -61.58
C ARG A 13 65.62 58.36 -60.45
N GLY A 14 66.27 58.05 -59.33
CA GLY A 14 66.92 59.05 -58.48
C GLY A 14 66.06 59.68 -57.40
N ARG A 15 66.35 59.32 -56.15
CA ARG A 15 66.59 60.26 -55.03
C ARG A 15 67.11 59.48 -53.83
N VAL A 16 68.44 59.38 -53.79
CA VAL A 16 69.22 59.26 -52.57
C VAL A 16 68.94 60.50 -51.71
N ALA A 17 68.91 60.32 -50.38
CA ALA A 17 68.78 61.36 -49.34
C ALA A 17 67.37 61.66 -48.77
N LEU A 18 66.54 60.62 -48.53
CA LEU A 18 65.41 60.70 -47.58
C LEU A 18 65.33 59.48 -46.64
N SER A 19 66.44 58.79 -46.41
CA SER A 19 66.50 57.52 -45.67
C SER A 19 67.05 57.65 -44.24
N GLY A 20 67.75 58.74 -43.91
CA GLY A 20 68.30 58.96 -42.56
C GLY A 20 67.30 59.52 -41.55
N LEU A 21 66.46 60.49 -41.97
CA LEU A 21 65.53 61.17 -41.05
C LEU A 21 64.29 60.31 -40.72
N VAL A 22 63.84 59.49 -41.68
CA VAL A 22 62.71 58.56 -41.51
C VAL A 22 63.09 57.38 -40.60
N ALA A 23 64.33 56.89 -40.67
CA ALA A 23 64.82 55.84 -39.79
C ALA A 23 64.93 56.29 -38.33
N LEU A 24 65.37 57.53 -38.06
CA LEU A 24 65.42 58.08 -36.69
C LEU A 24 64.02 58.36 -36.11
N LEU A 25 63.06 58.80 -36.94
CA LEU A 25 61.68 59.01 -36.48
C LEU A 25 60.96 57.68 -36.19
N LEU A 26 61.21 56.63 -36.97
CA LEU A 26 60.64 55.29 -36.74
C LEU A 26 61.22 54.61 -35.50
N VAL A 27 62.53 54.72 -35.24
CA VAL A 27 63.15 54.18 -34.01
C VAL A 27 62.64 54.94 -32.77
N GLY A 28 62.44 56.26 -32.88
CA GLY A 28 61.80 57.05 -31.82
C GLY A 28 60.34 56.69 -31.55
N LEU A 29 59.55 56.42 -32.60
CA LEU A 29 58.15 56.00 -32.47
C LEU A 29 58.02 54.60 -31.87
N PHE A 30 58.90 53.66 -32.23
CA PHE A 30 58.95 52.31 -31.65
C PHE A 30 59.44 52.33 -30.20
N ALA A 31 60.41 53.17 -29.84
CA ALA A 31 60.85 53.32 -28.44
C ALA A 31 59.77 53.99 -27.56
N ALA A 32 59.06 54.99 -28.08
CA ALA A 32 57.96 55.65 -27.36
C ALA A 32 56.74 54.72 -27.18
N SER A 33 56.40 53.89 -28.17
CA SER A 33 55.30 52.92 -28.05
C SER A 33 55.65 51.72 -27.16
N PHE A 34 56.93 51.32 -27.09
CA PHE A 34 57.39 50.30 -26.14
C PHE A 34 57.41 50.81 -24.68
N LEU A 35 57.73 52.09 -24.47
CA LEU A 35 57.71 52.71 -23.14
C LEU A 35 56.28 53.01 -22.66
N VAL A 36 55.34 53.38 -23.54
CA VAL A 36 53.94 53.59 -23.15
C VAL A 36 53.24 52.27 -22.81
N ASN A 37 53.57 51.16 -23.49
CA ASN A 37 53.00 49.85 -23.15
C ASN A 37 53.57 49.21 -21.87
N ASN A 38 54.77 49.61 -21.43
CA ASN A 38 55.35 49.15 -20.15
C ASN A 38 55.07 50.09 -18.96
N ALA A 39 54.64 51.34 -19.22
CA ALA A 39 54.30 52.32 -18.18
C ALA A 39 52.82 52.30 -17.76
N ILE A 40 51.94 51.63 -18.52
CA ILE A 40 50.64 51.21 -17.99
C ILE A 40 50.94 49.98 -17.14
N GLY A 41 51.21 50.20 -15.86
CA GLY A 41 51.22 49.13 -14.88
C GLY A 41 49.87 48.42 -14.94
N GLN A 42 49.78 47.34 -15.71
CA GLN A 42 48.75 46.35 -15.52
C GLN A 42 49.03 45.77 -14.13
N THR A 43 48.34 46.33 -13.15
CA THR A 43 48.13 45.68 -11.88
C THR A 43 47.36 44.41 -12.20
N THR A 44 48.06 43.30 -12.42
CA THR A 44 47.48 41.97 -12.39
C THR A 44 47.13 41.65 -10.94
N GLY A 45 46.17 42.40 -10.40
CA GLY A 45 45.47 42.00 -9.19
C GLY A 45 44.72 40.71 -9.50
N PRO A 46 44.62 39.77 -8.55
CA PRO A 46 43.84 38.56 -8.75
C PRO A 46 42.40 38.95 -9.15
N GLN A 47 42.00 38.56 -10.36
CA GLN A 47 40.63 38.70 -10.82
C GLN A 47 39.82 37.60 -10.13
N ASN A 48 39.06 37.96 -9.11
CA ASN A 48 38.17 37.04 -8.43
C ASN A 48 36.87 36.96 -9.25
N TYR A 49 36.69 35.85 -9.97
CA TYR A 49 35.43 35.53 -10.63
C TYR A 49 34.58 34.71 -9.67
N SER A 50 33.34 35.14 -9.42
CA SER A 50 32.35 34.38 -8.66
C SER A 50 31.14 34.09 -9.55
N VAL A 51 30.69 32.84 -9.55
CA VAL A 51 29.41 32.42 -10.13
C VAL A 51 28.56 31.83 -9.01
N VAL A 52 27.27 32.17 -8.99
CA VAL A 52 26.29 31.55 -8.09
C VAL A 52 25.57 30.48 -8.90
N ILE A 53 25.72 29.22 -8.51
CA ILE A 53 24.98 28.09 -9.08
C ILE A 53 23.73 27.89 -8.23
N GLY A 54 22.55 27.87 -8.87
CA GLY A 54 21.28 27.64 -8.18
C GLY A 54 21.05 26.17 -7.83
N ASN A 55 20.12 25.92 -6.92
CA ASN A 55 19.62 24.57 -6.64
C ASN A 55 18.59 24.12 -7.69
N ALA A 56 18.63 22.85 -8.07
CA ALA A 56 17.67 22.20 -8.94
C ALA A 56 16.93 21.12 -8.15
N ALA A 57 15.61 21.04 -8.34
CA ALA A 57 14.81 20.00 -7.69
C ALA A 57 15.27 18.59 -8.11
N PRO A 58 15.14 17.59 -7.23
CA PRO A 58 15.37 16.20 -7.62
C PRO A 58 14.35 15.77 -8.69
N THR A 59 14.68 14.72 -9.42
CA THR A 59 13.80 14.02 -10.37
C THR A 59 13.70 12.56 -9.96
N LEU A 60 12.53 11.95 -10.14
CA LEU A 60 12.30 10.56 -9.75
C LEU A 60 12.11 9.67 -10.97
N GLY A 61 12.71 8.47 -10.90
CA GLY A 61 12.44 7.40 -11.86
C GLY A 61 11.08 6.73 -11.61
N THR A 62 10.92 5.54 -12.19
CA THR A 62 9.74 4.70 -11.94
C THR A 62 9.76 4.18 -10.50
N VAL A 63 8.63 4.33 -9.82
CA VAL A 63 8.41 3.69 -8.52
C VAL A 63 8.09 2.22 -8.77
N ALA A 64 8.78 1.33 -8.05
CA ALA A 64 8.49 -0.09 -8.05
C ALA A 64 8.06 -0.50 -6.64
N CYS A 65 6.77 -0.78 -6.48
CA CYS A 65 6.20 -1.27 -5.23
C CYS A 65 5.93 -2.77 -5.28
N CYS A 66 5.88 -3.39 -4.10
CA CYS A 66 5.42 -4.75 -3.98
C CYS A 66 4.85 -5.04 -2.60
N TRP A 67 3.85 -5.92 -2.58
CA TRP A 67 3.29 -6.49 -1.37
C TRP A 67 4.07 -7.72 -0.93
N GLY A 68 4.09 -7.98 0.38
CA GLY A 68 4.66 -9.20 0.95
C GLY A 68 4.11 -9.54 2.32
N ALA A 69 4.40 -10.76 2.79
CA ALA A 69 3.98 -11.19 4.12
C ALA A 69 4.78 -10.48 5.23
N SER A 70 4.16 -10.28 6.39
CA SER A 70 4.88 -9.80 7.58
C SER A 70 6.05 -10.73 7.93
N GLY A 71 7.22 -10.16 8.17
CA GLY A 71 8.46 -10.90 8.42
C GLY A 71 9.17 -11.47 7.17
N ASN A 72 8.55 -11.43 5.99
CA ASN A 72 9.20 -11.80 4.72
C ASN A 72 8.94 -10.74 3.63
N PRO A 73 9.57 -9.56 3.73
CA PRO A 73 9.33 -8.44 2.81
C PRO A 73 9.99 -8.62 1.43
N ASN A 74 10.50 -9.81 1.13
CA ASN A 74 11.21 -10.11 -0.12
C ASN A 74 10.33 -10.89 -1.11
N THR A 75 9.13 -11.32 -0.71
CA THR A 75 8.10 -11.69 -1.68
C THR A 75 7.64 -10.43 -2.39
N CYS A 76 7.67 -10.42 -3.72
CA CYS A 76 7.44 -9.24 -4.53
C CYS A 76 6.31 -9.54 -5.52
N ALA A 77 5.13 -8.98 -5.28
CA ALA A 77 4.02 -9.06 -6.21
C ALA A 77 3.20 -7.76 -6.20
N ASP A 78 2.68 -7.40 -7.37
CA ASP A 78 1.77 -6.26 -7.54
C ASP A 78 0.37 -6.57 -6.98
N SER A 79 0.09 -7.85 -6.70
CA SER A 79 -1.14 -8.32 -6.08
C SER A 79 -0.85 -9.07 -4.78
N TYR A 80 -1.68 -8.85 -3.77
CA TYR A 80 -1.62 -9.58 -2.51
C TYR A 80 -2.93 -10.28 -2.21
N THR A 81 -2.86 -11.53 -1.74
CA THR A 81 -3.99 -12.23 -1.14
C THR A 81 -3.78 -12.26 0.38
N PRO A 82 -4.60 -11.54 1.16
CA PRO A 82 -4.49 -11.54 2.60
C PRO A 82 -4.68 -12.94 3.20
N ALA A 83 -4.12 -13.13 4.40
CA ALA A 83 -4.40 -14.29 5.24
C ALA A 83 -5.23 -13.83 6.45
N ALA A 84 -6.11 -14.71 6.94
CA ALA A 84 -7.02 -14.39 8.04
C ALA A 84 -6.25 -13.87 9.26
N SER A 85 -6.68 -12.71 9.77
CA SER A 85 -6.10 -12.06 10.94
C SER A 85 -4.58 -11.84 10.89
N THR A 86 -3.98 -11.71 9.70
CA THR A 86 -2.53 -11.59 9.53
C THR A 86 -2.17 -10.36 8.69
N ASP A 87 -1.62 -9.35 9.37
CA ASP A 87 -1.10 -8.13 8.74
C ASP A 87 0.04 -8.44 7.75
N TYR A 88 0.28 -7.53 6.82
CA TYR A 88 1.25 -7.68 5.75
C TYR A 88 2.01 -6.37 5.48
N VAL A 89 2.90 -6.39 4.48
CA VAL A 89 3.82 -5.29 4.22
C VAL A 89 3.73 -4.82 2.78
N ILE A 90 4.07 -3.55 2.58
CA ILE A 90 4.39 -3.00 1.26
C ILE A 90 5.78 -2.38 1.31
N ARG A 91 6.55 -2.56 0.24
CA ARG A 91 7.84 -1.89 0.04
C ARG A 91 7.85 -1.26 -1.33
N CYS A 92 8.36 -0.04 -1.41
CA CYS A 92 8.48 0.71 -2.65
C CYS A 92 9.89 1.27 -2.77
N ASN A 93 10.49 1.13 -3.95
CA ASN A 93 11.79 1.70 -4.24
C ASN A 93 11.69 2.63 -5.45
N VAL A 94 12.45 3.72 -5.42
CA VAL A 94 12.61 4.63 -6.55
C VAL A 94 14.03 5.20 -6.58
N THR A 95 14.56 5.45 -7.76
CA THR A 95 15.81 6.19 -7.91
C THR A 95 15.51 7.68 -8.00
N ALA A 96 16.07 8.45 -7.06
CA ALA A 96 16.05 9.91 -7.10
C ALA A 96 17.36 10.43 -7.71
N THR A 97 17.26 11.45 -8.55
CA THR A 97 18.40 12.09 -9.24
C THR A 97 18.36 13.60 -9.00
N ASP A 98 19.42 14.14 -8.41
CA ASP A 98 19.62 15.56 -8.16
C ASP A 98 20.93 16.01 -8.82
N THR A 99 20.84 17.02 -9.69
CA THR A 99 22.00 17.52 -10.45
C THR A 99 23.00 18.30 -9.61
N ASN A 100 22.61 18.80 -8.45
CA ASN A 100 23.50 19.43 -7.47
C ASN A 100 24.29 18.38 -6.68
N GLY A 101 23.73 17.18 -6.53
CA GLY A 101 24.38 15.99 -6.00
C GLY A 101 23.46 15.19 -5.10
N TYR A 102 23.69 13.88 -4.97
CA TYR A 102 22.78 13.03 -4.18
C TYR A 102 22.69 13.45 -2.70
N ALA A 103 23.74 14.07 -2.17
CA ALA A 103 23.82 14.49 -0.77
C ALA A 103 22.91 15.69 -0.45
N ASP A 104 22.43 16.39 -1.48
CA ASP A 104 21.44 17.46 -1.31
C ASP A 104 20.04 16.89 -1.04
N ILE A 105 19.77 15.63 -1.39
CA ILE A 105 18.51 14.94 -1.04
C ILE A 105 18.52 14.60 0.46
N VAL A 106 17.66 15.28 1.21
CA VAL A 106 17.64 15.19 2.69
C VAL A 106 16.53 14.30 3.24
N GLY A 107 15.52 13.98 2.44
CA GLY A 107 14.42 13.16 2.93
C GLY A 107 13.44 12.71 1.87
N ALA A 108 12.63 11.75 2.28
CA ALA A 108 11.54 11.22 1.49
C ALA A 108 10.43 10.68 2.39
N ASN A 109 9.20 10.69 1.88
CA ASN A 109 8.02 10.13 2.52
C ASN A 109 7.17 9.38 1.47
N MET A 110 6.20 8.58 1.93
CA MET A 110 5.35 7.77 1.07
C MET A 110 3.91 7.75 1.57
N SER A 111 2.96 7.78 0.64
CA SER A 111 1.55 7.49 0.91
C SER A 111 1.09 6.33 0.04
N VAL A 112 0.32 5.41 0.61
CA VAL A 112 -0.30 4.27 -0.07
C VAL A 112 -1.80 4.37 0.15
N TYR A 113 -2.60 4.46 -0.92
CA TYR A 113 -4.02 4.80 -0.82
C TYR A 113 -4.83 4.19 -1.96
N THR A 114 -6.10 3.86 -1.70
CA THR A 114 -7.03 3.44 -2.75
C THR A 114 -7.37 4.61 -3.68
N ASP A 115 -7.79 4.31 -4.90
CA ASP A 115 -8.33 5.30 -5.84
C ASP A 115 -9.48 6.13 -5.25
N ALA A 116 -10.35 5.51 -4.45
CA ALA A 116 -11.45 6.17 -3.75
C ALA A 116 -10.99 7.16 -2.67
N ALA A 117 -9.95 6.83 -1.91
CA ALA A 117 -9.44 7.68 -0.84
C ALA A 117 -8.62 8.88 -1.34
N ALA A 118 -7.92 8.70 -2.47
CA ALA A 118 -7.00 9.67 -3.07
C ALA A 118 -5.80 10.09 -2.18
N GLU A 119 -4.78 10.71 -2.76
CA GLU A 119 -3.50 11.02 -2.10
C GLU A 119 -3.62 11.85 -0.80
N GLY A 120 -4.63 12.72 -0.75
CA GLY A 120 -4.88 13.64 0.36
C GLY A 120 -5.64 13.02 1.53
N CYS A 121 -5.95 11.72 1.48
CA CYS A 121 -6.71 11.00 2.49
C CYS A 121 -6.19 11.20 3.91
N THR A 122 -7.06 11.11 4.91
CA THR A 122 -6.61 11.01 6.30
C THR A 122 -6.02 9.61 6.51
N ALA A 123 -4.96 9.50 7.32
CA ALA A 123 -4.38 8.20 7.61
C ALA A 123 -5.44 7.29 8.24
N ASP A 124 -5.62 6.13 7.64
CA ASP A 124 -6.70 5.20 7.87
C ASP A 124 -6.21 3.78 7.60
N GLN A 125 -6.59 2.83 8.45
CA GLN A 125 -6.09 1.46 8.40
C GLN A 125 -6.78 0.61 7.34
N ASP A 126 -7.77 1.15 6.65
CA ASP A 126 -8.48 0.46 5.60
C ASP A 126 -8.08 0.96 4.22
N VAL A 127 -8.11 2.28 4.01
CA VAL A 127 -7.94 2.87 2.66
C VAL A 127 -6.71 3.76 2.47
N CYS A 128 -5.96 4.10 3.53
CA CYS A 128 -4.91 5.15 3.44
C CYS A 128 -3.76 5.06 4.46
N TYR A 129 -2.58 4.69 4.00
CA TYR A 129 -1.37 4.57 4.82
C TYR A 129 -0.36 5.69 4.50
N LYS A 130 0.15 6.42 5.52
CA LYS A 130 1.10 7.54 5.35
C LYS A 130 2.43 7.42 6.08
N ASN A 131 3.49 7.00 5.41
CA ASN A 131 4.80 6.87 6.01
C ASN A 131 5.54 8.19 5.88
N THR A 132 5.86 8.82 7.00
CA THR A 132 6.52 10.13 7.04
C THR A 132 8.03 10.07 6.78
N SER A 133 8.62 8.87 6.71
CA SER A 133 10.06 8.70 6.52
C SER A 133 10.42 7.49 5.66
N CYS A 134 11.27 7.70 4.67
CA CYS A 134 11.89 6.64 3.89
C CYS A 134 13.40 6.60 4.11
N SER A 135 14.01 5.46 3.78
CA SER A 135 15.46 5.30 3.83
C SER A 135 16.10 5.77 2.52
N LEU A 136 17.19 6.53 2.63
CA LEU A 136 18.06 6.87 1.50
C LEU A 136 19.23 5.88 1.47
N LEU A 137 19.31 5.07 0.42
CA LEU A 137 20.23 3.95 0.27
C LEU A 137 21.27 4.25 -0.83
N SER A 138 22.54 3.94 -0.54
CA SER A 138 23.64 3.84 -1.51
C SER A 138 23.70 4.97 -2.56
N GLY A 139 23.89 6.21 -2.11
CA GLY A 139 24.03 7.36 -3.02
C GLY A 139 25.38 7.41 -3.75
N SER A 140 25.36 7.82 -5.02
CA SER A 140 26.56 7.97 -5.86
C SER A 140 26.37 9.06 -6.91
N GLY A 141 27.31 10.01 -6.98
CA GLY A 141 27.27 11.12 -7.93
C GLY A 141 26.02 11.97 -7.72
N THR A 142 25.06 11.88 -8.64
CA THR A 142 23.79 12.62 -8.63
C THR A 142 22.60 11.77 -8.21
N THR A 143 22.78 10.47 -7.91
CA THR A 143 21.65 9.56 -7.68
C THR A 143 21.68 8.92 -6.30
N VAL A 144 20.50 8.64 -5.77
CA VAL A 144 20.30 7.85 -4.53
C VAL A 144 19.05 6.97 -4.68
N THR A 145 19.10 5.77 -4.12
CA THR A 145 17.90 4.92 -4.05
C THR A 145 17.08 5.29 -2.83
N VAL A 146 15.83 5.62 -3.03
CA VAL A 146 14.86 5.85 -1.95
C VAL A 146 14.07 4.58 -1.73
N SER A 147 14.07 4.08 -0.50
CA SER A 147 13.33 2.88 -0.09
C SER A 147 12.32 3.23 0.99
N CYS A 148 11.05 3.12 0.62
CA CYS A 148 9.90 3.37 1.46
C CYS A 148 9.17 2.05 1.74
N GLY A 149 8.41 1.99 2.84
CA GLY A 149 7.59 0.82 3.09
C GLY A 149 6.70 0.97 4.31
N TYR A 150 5.84 -0.01 4.48
CA TYR A 150 4.92 -0.13 5.60
C TYR A 150 4.91 -1.58 6.06
N THR A 151 5.13 -1.82 7.35
CA THR A 151 5.27 -3.18 7.89
C THR A 151 4.01 -3.74 8.53
N ASN A 152 2.97 -2.91 8.67
CA ASN A 152 1.72 -3.25 9.36
C ASN A 152 0.50 -2.80 8.54
N ILE A 153 0.47 -3.16 7.25
CA ILE A 153 -0.77 -3.06 6.47
C ILE A 153 -1.76 -4.06 7.05
N LYS A 154 -2.94 -3.58 7.42
CA LYS A 154 -3.93 -4.39 8.10
C LYS A 154 -4.48 -5.46 7.18
N TYR A 155 -4.67 -6.65 7.74
CA TYR A 155 -5.26 -7.77 7.01
C TYR A 155 -6.66 -7.46 6.48
N PHE A 156 -7.33 -6.47 7.06
CA PHE A 156 -8.65 -5.98 6.67
C PHE A 156 -8.60 -4.76 5.74
N ALA A 157 -7.43 -4.35 5.23
CA ALA A 157 -7.37 -3.24 4.29
C ALA A 157 -8.17 -3.55 3.01
N ASP A 158 -8.79 -2.50 2.48
CA ASP A 158 -9.80 -2.56 1.43
C ASP A 158 -9.36 -3.39 0.24
N ALA A 159 -10.24 -4.31 -0.14
CA ALA A 159 -10.10 -5.12 -1.34
C ALA A 159 -10.38 -4.24 -2.57
N SER A 160 -9.35 -3.54 -3.03
CA SER A 160 -9.42 -2.67 -4.21
C SER A 160 -8.60 -3.21 -5.38
N SER A 161 -9.15 -3.00 -6.57
CA SER A 161 -8.48 -3.25 -7.85
C SER A 161 -7.44 -2.19 -8.19
N THR A 162 -7.35 -1.10 -7.42
CA THR A 162 -6.33 -0.06 -7.60
C THR A 162 -5.91 0.56 -6.26
N TRP A 163 -4.73 0.18 -5.82
CA TRP A 163 -3.96 0.88 -4.81
C TRP A 163 -2.85 1.69 -5.48
N ASN A 164 -2.69 2.93 -5.03
CA ASN A 164 -1.64 3.84 -5.48
C ASN A 164 -0.60 3.97 -4.38
N SER A 165 0.67 4.02 -4.76
CA SER A 165 1.77 4.38 -3.88
C SER A 165 2.49 5.60 -4.46
N LYS A 166 2.52 6.68 -3.70
CA LYS A 166 3.22 7.90 -4.05
C LYS A 166 4.41 8.10 -3.14
N ILE A 167 5.58 8.32 -3.74
CA ILE A 167 6.79 8.71 -3.03
C ILE A 167 7.06 10.19 -3.31
N TYR A 168 7.33 10.95 -2.25
CA TYR A 168 7.74 12.35 -2.32
C TYR A 168 9.17 12.46 -1.78
N VAL A 169 10.03 13.17 -2.50
CA VAL A 169 11.46 13.35 -2.20
C VAL A 169 11.77 14.84 -2.24
N TRP A 170 12.55 15.31 -1.27
CA TRP A 170 12.95 16.72 -1.20
C TRP A 170 14.44 16.88 -0.92
N ASP A 171 14.98 17.99 -1.41
CA ASP A 171 16.36 18.39 -1.20
C ASP A 171 16.49 19.41 -0.05
N ASN A 172 17.69 19.94 0.18
CA ASN A 172 18.00 20.90 1.24
C ASN A 172 17.51 22.33 0.94
N ALA A 173 17.15 22.62 -0.30
CA ALA A 173 16.33 23.76 -0.67
C ALA A 173 14.85 23.32 -0.65
N PRO A 174 13.87 24.22 -0.61
CA PRO A 174 12.45 23.83 -0.55
C PRO A 174 11.93 23.23 -1.88
N ALA A 175 12.76 22.53 -2.65
CA ALA A 175 12.44 21.91 -3.91
C ALA A 175 12.19 20.40 -3.72
N SER A 176 11.28 19.87 -4.52
CA SER A 176 10.76 18.51 -4.33
C SER A 176 10.26 17.89 -5.61
N ALA A 177 10.27 16.56 -5.65
CA ALA A 177 9.62 15.77 -6.69
C ALA A 177 8.81 14.62 -6.11
N ASN A 178 7.92 14.08 -6.96
CA ASN A 178 7.12 12.92 -6.62
C ASN A 178 6.95 11.99 -7.82
N ALA A 179 6.67 10.73 -7.53
CA ALA A 179 6.35 9.70 -8.50
C ALA A 179 5.34 8.72 -7.89
N ILE A 180 4.54 8.08 -8.75
CA ILE A 180 3.42 7.23 -8.37
C ILE A 180 3.56 5.86 -9.04
N ASP A 181 3.27 4.82 -8.29
CA ASP A 181 2.93 3.47 -8.79
C ASP A 181 1.42 3.24 -8.56
N SER A 182 0.70 2.75 -9.57
CA SER A 182 -0.76 2.58 -9.54
C SER A 182 -1.21 1.17 -9.94
N ALA A 183 -0.30 0.20 -9.97
CA ALA A 183 -0.58 -1.17 -10.41
C ALA A 183 -0.87 -2.14 -9.26
N LEU A 184 -1.01 -1.65 -8.04
CA LEU A 184 -1.11 -2.47 -6.85
C LEU A 184 -2.55 -2.93 -6.58
N THR A 185 -2.74 -4.18 -6.18
CA THR A 185 -4.07 -4.74 -5.86
C THR A 185 -4.04 -5.55 -4.57
N ILE A 186 -5.15 -5.52 -3.84
CA ILE A 186 -5.40 -6.39 -2.70
C ILE A 186 -6.64 -7.21 -3.02
N ALA A 187 -6.51 -8.53 -3.01
CA ALA A 187 -7.59 -9.44 -3.33
C ALA A 187 -8.57 -9.57 -2.15
N ASP A 188 -9.81 -9.95 -2.48
CA ASP A 188 -10.80 -10.34 -1.49
C ASP A 188 -10.32 -11.54 -0.65
N LEU A 189 -10.50 -11.44 0.66
CA LEU A 189 -10.39 -12.53 1.62
C LEU A 189 -11.73 -12.69 2.32
N VAL A 190 -12.48 -13.73 1.95
CA VAL A 190 -13.68 -14.17 2.67
C VAL A 190 -13.24 -15.16 3.74
N ALA A 191 -13.19 -14.74 5.00
CA ALA A 191 -12.77 -15.59 6.11
C ALA A 191 -13.51 -15.25 7.40
N MET A 192 -13.76 -16.26 8.23
CA MET A 192 -14.33 -16.06 9.56
C MET A 192 -13.81 -17.09 10.55
N THR A 193 -13.98 -16.79 11.82
CA THR A 193 -13.78 -17.73 12.92
C THR A 193 -15.10 -17.97 13.64
N GLN A 194 -15.26 -19.18 14.18
CA GLN A 194 -16.48 -19.63 14.85
C GLN A 194 -16.12 -20.33 16.16
N SER A 195 -16.98 -20.21 17.17
CA SER A 195 -16.86 -21.04 18.39
C SER A 195 -16.79 -22.53 18.03
N ALA A 196 -15.72 -23.20 18.43
CA ALA A 196 -15.39 -24.56 17.98
C ALA A 196 -16.36 -25.65 18.49
N THR A 197 -17.02 -25.44 19.63
CA THR A 197 -17.94 -26.42 20.20
C THR A 197 -19.05 -25.74 20.96
N LEU A 198 -20.27 -26.27 20.82
CA LEU A 198 -21.42 -25.86 21.58
C LEU A 198 -21.97 -27.05 22.37
N GLY A 199 -22.02 -26.93 23.70
CA GLY A 199 -22.47 -27.99 24.59
C GLY A 199 -23.79 -27.64 25.25
N PHE A 200 -24.82 -28.49 25.07
CA PHE A 200 -26.13 -28.31 25.71
C PHE A 200 -26.21 -28.85 27.14
N GLY A 201 -25.16 -29.53 27.61
CA GLY A 201 -25.11 -30.17 28.93
C GLY A 201 -25.83 -31.52 29.00
N SER A 202 -26.01 -32.02 30.21
CA SER A 202 -26.75 -33.27 30.47
C SER A 202 -28.25 -33.02 30.48
N MET A 203 -28.97 -33.62 29.53
CA MET A 203 -30.41 -33.45 29.35
C MET A 203 -31.12 -34.81 29.37
N ASN A 204 -32.33 -34.84 29.91
CA ASN A 204 -33.21 -36.01 29.94
C ASN A 204 -34.04 -36.11 28.66
N VAL A 205 -34.56 -37.30 28.38
CA VAL A 205 -35.57 -37.49 27.33
C VAL A 205 -36.78 -36.61 27.62
N GLY A 206 -37.21 -35.84 26.63
CA GLY A 206 -38.29 -34.85 26.75
C GLY A 206 -37.83 -33.45 27.14
N ASP A 207 -36.57 -33.26 27.55
CA ASP A 207 -36.04 -31.93 27.83
C ASP A 207 -35.93 -31.12 26.53
N THR A 208 -36.08 -29.79 26.68
CA THR A 208 -35.99 -28.83 25.58
C THR A 208 -35.14 -27.63 25.99
N GLY A 209 -34.49 -26.97 25.02
CA GLY A 209 -33.62 -25.82 25.26
C GLY A 209 -32.18 -26.24 25.55
N SER A 210 -31.65 -25.87 26.71
CA SER A 210 -30.37 -26.39 27.21
C SER A 210 -30.48 -26.82 28.67
N ALA A 211 -29.52 -27.60 29.17
CA ALA A 211 -29.51 -28.03 30.57
C ALA A 211 -29.54 -26.86 31.55
N ASN A 212 -28.91 -25.74 31.19
CA ASN A 212 -28.85 -24.55 32.03
C ASN A 212 -30.13 -23.69 31.95
N PHE A 213 -30.87 -23.80 30.85
CA PHE A 213 -32.05 -22.98 30.60
C PHE A 213 -33.15 -23.77 29.86
N PRO A 214 -33.93 -24.57 30.60
CA PRO A 214 -35.01 -25.36 30.03
C PRO A 214 -36.03 -24.48 29.28
N GLY A 215 -36.43 -24.94 28.09
CA GLY A 215 -37.38 -24.26 27.22
C GLY A 215 -36.86 -22.98 26.54
N LYS A 216 -35.55 -22.70 26.62
CA LYS A 216 -34.93 -21.51 26.00
C LYS A 216 -33.73 -21.86 25.13
N VAL A 217 -33.41 -20.97 24.18
CA VAL A 217 -32.12 -20.97 23.46
C VAL A 217 -31.13 -20.14 24.25
N ASN A 218 -30.04 -20.75 24.72
CA ASN A 218 -29.08 -20.05 25.57
C ASN A 218 -27.63 -20.47 25.41
N GLU A 219 -27.35 -21.61 24.76
CA GLU A 219 -25.97 -21.93 24.44
C GLU A 219 -25.53 -21.05 23.26
N SER A 220 -24.55 -20.19 23.49
CA SER A 220 -24.13 -19.19 22.52
C SER A 220 -22.96 -19.65 21.67
N ALA A 221 -23.03 -19.40 20.36
CA ALA A 221 -21.92 -19.52 19.44
C ALA A 221 -21.57 -18.13 18.89
N THR A 222 -20.28 -17.79 18.87
CA THR A 222 -19.77 -16.50 18.40
C THR A 222 -19.06 -16.68 17.07
N THR A 223 -19.39 -15.83 16.11
CA THR A 223 -18.79 -15.76 14.77
C THR A 223 -18.10 -14.43 14.61
N THR A 224 -16.87 -14.40 14.11
CA THR A 224 -16.12 -13.15 13.85
C THR A 224 -15.60 -13.14 12.43
N ASN A 225 -15.83 -12.05 11.69
CA ASN A 225 -15.22 -11.82 10.39
C ASN A 225 -13.72 -11.56 10.56
N THR A 226 -12.91 -12.37 9.90
CA THR A 226 -11.45 -12.28 9.90
C THR A 226 -10.89 -12.05 8.50
N GLY A 227 -11.76 -11.72 7.55
CA GLY A 227 -11.45 -11.28 6.20
C GLY A 227 -11.32 -9.76 6.07
N ASN A 228 -11.24 -9.29 4.82
CA ASN A 228 -11.20 -7.87 4.44
C ASN A 228 -12.38 -7.46 3.55
N VAL A 229 -13.45 -8.23 3.59
CA VAL A 229 -14.71 -7.90 2.95
C VAL A 229 -15.84 -8.23 3.90
N ASN A 230 -16.96 -7.54 3.74
CA ASN A 230 -18.19 -7.86 4.44
C ASN A 230 -18.66 -9.29 4.10
N VAL A 231 -19.13 -10.02 5.11
CA VAL A 231 -19.57 -11.41 4.96
C VAL A 231 -20.93 -11.68 5.57
N ASN A 232 -21.66 -12.57 4.92
CA ASN A 232 -22.92 -13.13 5.36
C ASN A 232 -22.69 -14.55 5.86
N ILE A 233 -23.27 -14.86 7.02
CA ILE A 233 -23.18 -16.20 7.60
C ILE A 233 -24.28 -17.09 7.05
N SER A 234 -23.94 -18.24 6.48
CA SER A 234 -24.90 -19.33 6.23
C SER A 234 -24.52 -20.58 7.03
N VAL A 235 -25.47 -21.49 7.24
CA VAL A 235 -25.21 -22.75 7.96
C VAL A 235 -25.60 -23.96 7.11
N THR A 236 -24.71 -24.95 7.07
CA THR A 236 -24.97 -26.30 6.56
C THR A 236 -24.97 -27.25 7.74
N ALA A 237 -26.08 -27.98 7.92
CA ALA A 237 -26.26 -28.90 9.03
C ALA A 237 -26.37 -30.36 8.54
N PRO A 238 -25.93 -31.34 9.36
CA PRO A 238 -26.07 -32.75 9.03
C PRO A 238 -27.53 -33.17 9.21
N ALA A 239 -27.89 -34.38 8.76
CA ALA A 239 -29.26 -34.87 8.91
C ALA A 239 -29.69 -35.11 10.37
N GLN A 240 -28.74 -35.46 11.23
CA GLN A 240 -28.98 -35.84 12.61
C GLN A 240 -27.70 -35.72 13.46
N MET A 241 -27.87 -35.58 14.78
CA MET A 241 -26.82 -35.84 15.75
C MET A 241 -26.76 -37.33 16.05
N VAL A 242 -25.56 -37.89 15.93
CA VAL A 242 -25.33 -39.32 16.18
C VAL A 242 -25.11 -39.53 17.67
N CYS A 243 -25.92 -40.40 18.28
CA CYS A 243 -25.79 -40.75 19.69
C CYS A 243 -24.96 -42.03 19.88
N SER A 244 -24.07 -42.02 20.87
CA SER A 244 -23.14 -43.12 21.14
C SER A 244 -23.77 -44.42 21.66
N THR A 245 -25.04 -44.41 22.10
CA THR A 245 -25.69 -45.61 22.67
C THR A 245 -26.93 -46.05 21.91
N THR A 246 -27.93 -45.18 21.73
CA THR A 246 -29.19 -45.55 21.08
C THR A 246 -29.85 -44.34 20.44
N GLY A 247 -30.49 -44.54 19.29
CA GLY A 247 -31.22 -43.50 18.57
C GLY A 247 -30.29 -42.41 18.03
N ASN A 248 -30.89 -41.41 17.38
CA ASN A 248 -30.23 -40.20 16.92
C ASN A 248 -31.18 -39.01 17.12
N ILE A 249 -30.64 -37.80 17.23
CA ILE A 249 -31.46 -36.59 17.32
C ILE A 249 -31.54 -35.98 15.92
N GLY A 250 -32.72 -36.02 15.29
CA GLY A 250 -32.91 -35.38 13.98
C GLY A 250 -32.64 -33.88 14.03
N VAL A 251 -32.02 -33.33 12.99
CA VAL A 251 -31.53 -31.93 12.96
C VAL A 251 -32.64 -30.89 13.19
N GLY A 252 -33.89 -31.21 12.83
CA GLY A 252 -35.05 -30.35 13.11
C GLY A 252 -35.37 -30.15 14.61
N ASN A 253 -34.72 -30.90 15.51
CA ASN A 253 -34.78 -30.67 16.96
C ASN A 253 -33.78 -29.62 17.44
N ILE A 254 -32.92 -29.09 16.57
CA ILE A 254 -31.98 -28.02 16.88
C ILE A 254 -32.54 -26.73 16.29
N THR A 255 -32.65 -25.70 17.13
CA THR A 255 -33.13 -24.38 16.69
C THR A 255 -32.22 -23.28 17.23
N GLY A 256 -32.13 -22.19 16.48
CA GLY A 256 -31.27 -21.05 16.81
C GLY A 256 -32.05 -19.73 16.88
N ASN A 257 -31.46 -18.72 17.52
CA ASN A 257 -31.96 -17.33 17.54
C ASN A 257 -30.78 -16.34 17.64
N THR A 258 -31.01 -15.06 17.35
CA THR A 258 -30.06 -13.98 17.63
C THR A 258 -30.29 -13.33 19.01
N THR A 259 -31.42 -13.61 19.65
CA THR A 259 -31.74 -13.05 20.98
C THR A 259 -31.43 -14.05 22.10
N ALA A 260 -30.62 -13.62 23.07
CA ALA A 260 -30.32 -14.38 24.27
C ALA A 260 -31.59 -14.70 25.07
N GLY A 261 -31.72 -15.93 25.56
CA GLY A 261 -32.86 -16.35 26.39
C GLY A 261 -34.20 -16.39 25.65
N GLY A 262 -34.18 -16.40 24.31
CA GLY A 262 -35.38 -16.57 23.49
C GLY A 262 -36.09 -17.90 23.78
N THR A 263 -37.39 -17.95 23.53
CA THR A 263 -38.21 -19.16 23.71
C THR A 263 -37.80 -20.23 22.70
N PHE A 264 -37.76 -21.48 23.16
CA PHE A 264 -37.56 -22.66 22.32
C PHE A 264 -38.90 -23.41 22.08
N PRO A 265 -39.11 -24.02 20.89
CA PRO A 265 -38.29 -23.92 19.69
C PRO A 265 -38.44 -22.54 19.04
N SER A 266 -37.38 -22.04 18.42
CA SER A 266 -37.49 -20.83 17.59
C SER A 266 -38.12 -21.15 16.23
N SER A 267 -38.41 -20.12 15.44
CA SER A 267 -38.84 -20.26 14.05
C SER A 267 -37.74 -20.78 13.13
N CYS A 268 -36.47 -20.64 13.52
CA CYS A 268 -35.34 -21.12 12.74
C CYS A 268 -34.98 -22.55 13.13
N LYS A 269 -35.45 -23.51 12.33
CA LYS A 269 -35.09 -24.92 12.45
C LYS A 269 -34.04 -25.27 11.42
N LEU A 270 -33.04 -26.04 11.82
CA LEU A 270 -32.08 -26.57 10.88
C LEU A 270 -32.74 -27.63 9.98
N VAL A 271 -32.40 -27.59 8.70
CA VAL A 271 -32.80 -28.54 7.67
C VAL A 271 -31.55 -29.21 7.13
N ALA A 272 -31.63 -30.52 6.89
CA ALA A 272 -30.49 -31.32 6.48
C ALA A 272 -29.98 -30.94 5.07
N SER A 273 -28.66 -30.86 4.90
CA SER A 273 -27.98 -30.87 3.59
C SER A 273 -28.35 -29.75 2.61
N THR A 274 -29.00 -28.68 3.08
CA THR A 274 -29.24 -27.44 2.32
C THR A 274 -28.54 -26.29 3.03
N THR A 275 -27.89 -25.41 2.27
CA THR A 275 -27.38 -24.14 2.82
C THR A 275 -28.58 -23.29 3.22
N ILE A 276 -28.71 -23.04 4.53
CA ILE A 276 -29.78 -22.22 5.10
C ILE A 276 -29.30 -20.78 5.11
N GLY A 277 -29.99 -19.91 4.38
CA GLY A 277 -29.68 -18.48 4.32
C GLY A 277 -30.72 -17.61 5.03
N LYS A 278 -30.58 -16.29 4.89
CA LYS A 278 -31.47 -15.25 5.44
C LYS A 278 -32.96 -15.51 5.20
N THR A 279 -33.31 -16.06 4.04
CA THR A 279 -34.68 -16.32 3.61
C THR A 279 -35.34 -17.47 4.39
N ASP A 280 -34.56 -18.48 4.73
CA ASP A 280 -35.03 -19.66 5.46
C ASP A 280 -34.97 -19.43 6.97
N CYS A 281 -34.00 -18.64 7.39
CA CYS A 281 -33.70 -18.37 8.78
C CYS A 281 -33.00 -17.01 8.91
N PRO A 282 -33.71 -15.97 9.40
CA PRO A 282 -33.16 -14.60 9.46
C PRO A 282 -31.87 -14.43 10.26
N MET A 283 -31.54 -15.36 11.17
CA MET A 283 -30.26 -15.35 11.91
C MET A 283 -29.06 -15.82 11.07
N PHE A 284 -29.27 -16.46 9.90
CA PHE A 284 -28.22 -16.80 8.93
C PHE A 284 -28.21 -15.81 7.75
N GLY A 285 -28.49 -14.56 8.08
CA GLY A 285 -28.35 -13.40 7.21
C GLY A 285 -27.82 -12.21 8.00
N ILE A 286 -27.02 -12.51 9.03
CA ILE A 286 -26.28 -11.51 9.79
C ILE A 286 -25.12 -11.09 8.90
N ASP A 287 -25.15 -9.82 8.53
CA ASP A 287 -24.09 -9.17 7.78
C ASP A 287 -23.02 -8.77 8.80
N LEU A 288 -21.84 -9.38 8.70
CA LEU A 288 -20.66 -9.03 9.47
C LEU A 288 -19.80 -8.11 8.64
N ALA A 289 -19.57 -6.91 9.15
CA ALA A 289 -18.63 -6.00 8.51
C ALA A 289 -17.21 -6.56 8.58
N ASP A 290 -16.33 -6.13 7.68
CA ASP A 290 -14.89 -6.22 7.90
C ASP A 290 -14.45 -5.26 9.04
N GLN A 291 -13.16 -5.29 9.38
CA GLN A 291 -12.64 -4.62 10.57
C GLN A 291 -12.18 -3.18 10.30
N GLU A 292 -12.65 -2.54 9.22
CA GLU A 292 -12.28 -1.16 8.85
C GLU A 292 -12.55 -0.18 10.01
N ASP A 293 -13.66 -0.36 10.72
CA ASP A 293 -14.08 0.53 11.81
C ASP A 293 -14.32 -0.25 13.13
N THR A 294 -13.72 0.25 14.21
CA THR A 294 -13.97 -0.26 15.56
C THR A 294 -15.43 -0.10 16.03
N THR A 295 -16.24 0.71 15.33
CA THR A 295 -17.67 0.89 15.63
C THR A 295 -18.59 -0.08 14.89
N VAL A 296 -18.09 -0.80 13.87
CA VAL A 296 -18.89 -1.77 13.13
C VAL A 296 -18.91 -3.14 13.79
N THR A 297 -19.99 -3.88 13.56
CA THR A 297 -20.17 -5.22 14.15
C THR A 297 -19.47 -6.26 13.30
N VAL A 298 -18.24 -6.59 13.71
CA VAL A 298 -17.41 -7.65 13.10
C VAL A 298 -17.67 -9.02 13.71
N THR A 299 -18.50 -9.07 14.75
CA THR A 299 -18.80 -10.28 15.53
C THR A 299 -20.29 -10.44 15.76
N ALA A 300 -20.82 -11.63 15.49
CA ALA A 300 -22.19 -12.01 15.77
C ALA A 300 -22.26 -13.09 16.85
N LYS A 301 -23.32 -13.04 17.65
CA LYS A 301 -23.69 -14.12 18.57
C LYS A 301 -25.00 -14.75 18.13
N THR A 302 -25.00 -16.07 18.08
CA THR A 302 -26.19 -16.90 17.88
C THR A 302 -26.42 -17.73 19.12
N TYR A 303 -27.67 -17.99 19.47
CA TYR A 303 -28.08 -18.76 20.64
C TYR A 303 -28.86 -19.97 20.19
N TRP A 304 -28.56 -21.13 20.77
CA TRP A 304 -29.08 -22.40 20.31
C TRP A 304 -29.74 -23.17 21.45
N GLY A 305 -30.64 -24.06 21.06
CA GLY A 305 -31.27 -25.03 21.94
C GLY A 305 -31.58 -26.32 21.17
N ILE A 306 -31.83 -27.38 21.92
CA ILE A 306 -32.12 -28.71 21.41
C ILE A 306 -33.34 -29.32 22.12
N SER A 307 -34.11 -30.13 21.41
CA SER A 307 -35.15 -31.00 21.97
C SER A 307 -34.67 -32.44 21.99
N ILE A 308 -34.77 -33.12 23.13
CA ILE A 308 -34.36 -34.53 23.26
C ILE A 308 -35.56 -35.46 23.00
N PRO A 309 -35.65 -36.13 21.84
CA PRO A 309 -36.77 -37.00 21.52
C PRO A 309 -36.74 -38.31 22.33
N ALA A 310 -37.85 -39.04 22.34
CA ALA A 310 -37.90 -40.39 22.91
C ALA A 310 -36.99 -41.36 22.14
N GLY A 311 -36.46 -42.37 22.84
CA GLY A 311 -35.67 -43.44 22.24
C GLY A 311 -34.21 -43.10 21.94
N VAL A 312 -33.70 -41.96 22.44
CA VAL A 312 -32.28 -41.60 22.35
C VAL A 312 -31.55 -41.81 23.67
N ARG A 313 -30.27 -42.18 23.60
CA ARG A 313 -29.39 -42.37 24.77
C ARG A 313 -27.92 -42.20 24.40
N GLY A 314 -27.15 -41.73 25.38
CA GLY A 314 -25.70 -41.55 25.28
C GLY A 314 -25.33 -40.10 24.97
N THR A 315 -24.05 -39.86 24.70
CA THR A 315 -23.58 -38.56 24.21
C THR A 315 -23.86 -38.46 22.71
N CYS A 316 -24.50 -37.38 22.27
CA CYS A 316 -24.85 -37.13 20.89
C CYS A 316 -24.04 -35.97 20.31
N TRP A 317 -23.54 -36.11 19.09
CA TRP A 317 -22.71 -35.11 18.41
C TRP A 317 -23.11 -34.92 16.95
N ALA A 318 -22.89 -33.70 16.45
CA ALA A 318 -23.05 -33.32 15.05
C ALA A 318 -22.10 -32.18 14.73
N ASP A 319 -21.56 -32.18 13.52
CA ASP A 319 -20.80 -31.06 12.98
C ASP A 319 -21.73 -30.17 12.17
N THR A 320 -21.89 -28.92 12.59
CA THR A 320 -22.51 -27.87 11.77
C THR A 320 -21.42 -27.02 11.14
N VAL A 321 -21.56 -26.72 9.85
CA VAL A 321 -20.61 -25.88 9.12
C VAL A 321 -21.23 -24.50 8.98
N PHE A 322 -20.55 -23.50 9.53
CA PHE A 322 -20.83 -22.10 9.23
C PHE A 322 -20.02 -21.75 7.99
N ASN A 323 -20.65 -21.18 6.97
CA ASN A 323 -19.98 -20.70 5.76
C ASN A 323 -20.06 -19.17 5.70
N ALA A 324 -18.93 -18.53 5.43
CA ALA A 324 -18.88 -17.11 5.09
C ALA A 324 -19.13 -16.96 3.60
N ILE A 325 -20.04 -16.07 3.22
CA ILE A 325 -20.36 -15.71 1.85
C ILE A 325 -20.07 -14.21 1.73
N LYS A 326 -19.40 -13.76 0.67
CA LYS A 326 -19.23 -12.31 0.43
C LYS A 326 -20.61 -11.64 0.38
N ALA A 327 -20.79 -10.57 1.17
CA ALA A 327 -22.03 -9.80 1.26
C ALA A 327 -22.36 -9.04 -0.03
#